data_AF-A0A968L657-F1
#
_entry.id   AF-A0A968L657-F1
#
_cell.length_a   1.000
_cell.length_b   1.000
_cell.length_c   1.000
_cell.angle_alpha   90.00
_cell.angle_beta   90.00
_cell.angle_gamma   90.00
#
_symmetry.space_group_name_H-M   'P 1'
#
loop_
_entity.id
_entity.type
_entity.pdbx_description
1 polymer ?
#
loop_
_entity_poly.entity_id
_entity_poly.type
_entity_poly.pdbx_seq_one_letter_code
_entity_poly.pdbx_strand_id
1 'polypeptide(L)'
;MRDPPGCPTIDPTVAQQRRLVPDALAESAVTYGSHPASAGHTKLSITLPVELADEVRTAAQASGTSVSGVIAAALRSTIARADQDRVDAALEAQNDENLAWADAFADQTARLWSKLEW
;
A
#
# COMPACT_ATOMS: atom_id res chain seq x y z
N MET A 1 -55.98 -36.86 2.84
CA MET A 1 -55.32 -35.90 1.93
C MET A 1 -54.73 -34.83 2.83
N ARG A 2 -53.41 -34.83 3.05
CA ARG A 2 -52.72 -33.95 4.01
C ARG A 2 -51.88 -32.93 3.22
N ASP A 3 -52.05 -31.65 3.53
CA ASP A 3 -51.25 -30.54 3.00
C ASP A 3 -49.78 -30.65 3.40
N PRO A 4 -48.83 -30.23 2.54
CA PRO A 4 -47.42 -30.10 2.91
C PRO A 4 -47.16 -28.80 3.72
N PRO A 5 -46.23 -28.82 4.68
CA PRO A 5 -45.92 -27.67 5.54
C PRO A 5 -45.20 -26.56 4.77
N GLY A 6 -45.61 -25.32 5.03
CA GLY A 6 -45.08 -24.12 4.39
C GLY A 6 -43.59 -23.92 4.60
N CYS A 7 -42.89 -23.57 3.51
CA CYS A 7 -41.56 -22.99 3.58
C CYS A 7 -41.62 -21.65 4.33
N PRO A 8 -40.77 -21.41 5.34
CA PRO A 8 -40.57 -20.07 5.83
C PRO A 8 -39.84 -19.27 4.74
N THR A 9 -40.53 -18.29 4.17
CA THR A 9 -39.92 -17.23 3.37
C THR A 9 -38.94 -16.49 4.28
N ILE A 10 -37.64 -16.67 4.03
CA ILE A 10 -36.60 -15.89 4.68
C ILE A 10 -36.70 -14.50 4.08
N ASP A 11 -37.23 -13.54 4.82
CA ASP A 11 -37.15 -12.13 4.45
C ASP A 11 -35.67 -11.79 4.23
N PRO A 12 -35.29 -11.20 3.08
CA PRO A 12 -33.95 -10.66 2.96
C PRO A 12 -33.87 -9.48 3.93
N THR A 13 -33.24 -9.71 5.08
CA THR A 13 -32.74 -8.64 5.94
C THR A 13 -31.99 -7.69 5.02
N VAL A 14 -32.51 -6.48 4.86
CA VAL A 14 -31.81 -5.37 4.23
C VAL A 14 -30.61 -5.10 5.12
N ALA A 15 -29.53 -5.83 4.87
CA ALA A 15 -28.22 -5.53 5.40
C ALA A 15 -27.92 -4.16 4.84
N GLN A 16 -28.08 -3.16 5.72
CA GLN A 16 -27.71 -1.80 5.48
C GLN A 16 -26.23 -1.83 5.12
N GLN A 17 -25.93 -1.87 3.82
CA GLN A 17 -24.60 -1.70 3.29
C GLN A 17 -24.22 -0.25 3.62
N ARG A 18 -23.78 -0.02 4.86
CA ARG A 18 -22.72 0.94 5.08
C ARG A 18 -21.65 0.49 4.10
N ARG A 19 -21.46 1.27 3.05
CA ARG A 19 -20.28 1.13 2.20
C ARG A 19 -19.11 1.15 3.18
N LEU A 20 -18.55 -0.01 3.46
CA LEU A 20 -17.18 -0.12 3.93
C LEU A 20 -16.40 0.54 2.82
N VAL A 21 -16.13 1.84 2.97
CA VAL A 21 -15.05 2.47 2.24
C VAL A 21 -13.85 1.62 2.66
N PRO A 22 -13.23 0.88 1.73
CA PRO A 22 -12.08 0.08 2.08
C PRO A 22 -11.07 1.00 2.76
N ASP A 23 -10.52 0.56 3.89
CA ASP A 23 -9.52 1.31 4.62
C ASP A 23 -8.26 1.36 3.75
N ALA A 24 -8.18 2.42 2.93
CA ALA A 24 -7.15 2.59 1.91
C ALA A 24 -5.74 2.58 2.53
N LEU A 25 -5.63 3.02 3.79
CA LEU A 25 -4.40 2.95 4.54
C LEU A 25 -4.08 1.51 4.95
N ALA A 26 -5.06 0.75 5.46
CA ALA A 26 -4.87 -0.67 5.77
C ALA A 26 -4.48 -1.48 4.53
N GLU A 27 -5.09 -1.24 3.37
CA GLU A 27 -4.73 -1.91 2.11
C GLU A 27 -3.31 -1.52 1.63
N SER A 28 -2.93 -0.26 1.78
CA SER A 28 -1.59 0.22 1.39
C SER A 28 -0.48 -0.28 2.34
N ALA A 29 -0.81 -0.52 3.61
CA ALA A 29 0.14 -1.01 4.62
C ALA A 29 0.48 -2.51 4.46
N VAL A 30 -0.36 -3.30 3.78
CA VAL A 30 -0.13 -4.75 3.56
C VAL A 30 1.21 -5.03 2.91
N THR A 31 1.69 -4.13 2.04
CA THR A 31 2.96 -4.29 1.31
C THR A 31 4.19 -4.23 2.23
N TYR A 32 4.09 -3.62 3.41
CA TYR A 32 5.18 -3.58 4.40
C TYR A 32 5.21 -4.83 5.30
N GLY A 33 4.15 -5.65 5.26
CA GLY A 33 4.03 -6.94 5.96
C GLY A 33 4.76 -8.09 5.26
N SER A 34 6.09 -8.03 5.23
CA SER A 34 6.99 -9.17 4.98
C SER A 34 6.80 -9.97 3.68
N HIS A 35 7.52 -9.59 2.63
CA HIS A 35 8.04 -10.57 1.66
C HIS A 35 9.56 -10.40 1.55
N PRO A 36 10.38 -11.38 1.98
CA PRO A 36 11.82 -11.31 1.75
C PRO A 36 12.06 -11.34 0.24
N ALA A 37 12.77 -10.32 -0.27
CA ALA A 37 13.10 -10.24 -1.68
C ALA A 37 13.88 -11.49 -2.11
N SER A 38 13.30 -12.27 -3.02
CA SER A 38 13.96 -13.44 -3.60
C SER A 38 15.25 -13.00 -4.30
N ALA A 39 16.37 -13.63 -3.96
CA ALA A 39 17.72 -13.31 -4.46
C ALA A 39 17.97 -13.73 -5.93
N GLY A 40 16.90 -13.90 -6.72
CA GLY A 40 16.96 -14.32 -8.12
C GLY A 40 16.83 -13.13 -9.07
N HIS A 41 17.50 -13.21 -10.22
CA HIS A 41 17.28 -12.30 -11.33
C HIS A 41 16.48 -13.00 -12.44
N THR A 42 15.43 -12.33 -12.93
CA THR A 42 14.69 -12.78 -14.11
C THR A 42 15.12 -11.95 -15.31
N LYS A 43 15.50 -12.61 -16.42
CA LYS A 43 15.85 -11.92 -17.66
C LYS A 43 14.57 -11.42 -18.34
N LEU A 44 14.51 -10.10 -18.55
CA LEU A 44 13.45 -9.45 -19.32
C LEU A 44 14.03 -8.92 -20.63
N SER A 45 13.31 -9.12 -21.72
CA SER A 45 13.62 -8.51 -23.02
C SER A 45 12.65 -7.36 -23.24
N ILE A 46 13.17 -6.12 -23.28
CA ILE A 46 12.37 -4.90 -23.46
C ILE A 46 12.91 -4.12 -24.67
N THR A 47 12.02 -3.44 -25.37
CA THR A 47 12.37 -2.50 -26.43
C THR A 47 12.35 -1.09 -25.86
N LEU A 48 13.40 -0.31 -26.14
CA LEU A 48 13.55 1.08 -25.70
C LEU A 48 13.83 1.98 -26.91
N PRO A 49 13.44 3.27 -26.84
CA PRO A 49 13.97 4.29 -27.75
C PRO A 49 15.50 4.29 -27.73
N VAL A 50 16.11 4.58 -28.88
CA VAL A 50 17.57 4.50 -29.04
C VAL A 50 18.27 5.50 -28.12
N GLU A 51 17.70 6.70 -28.05
CA GLU A 51 18.19 7.81 -27.24
C GLU A 51 18.21 7.43 -25.76
N LEU A 52 17.14 6.81 -25.28
CA LEU A 52 17.05 6.34 -23.90
C LEU A 52 18.03 5.19 -23.62
N ALA A 53 18.24 4.29 -24.59
CA ALA A 53 19.22 3.22 -24.43
C ALA A 53 20.65 3.78 -24.30
N ASP A 54 20.97 4.85 -25.01
CA ASP A 54 22.27 5.51 -24.94
C ASP A 54 22.47 6.28 -23.62
N GLU A 55 21.43 6.94 -23.12
CA GLU A 55 21.45 7.57 -21.79
C GLU A 55 21.70 6.54 -20.70
N VAL A 56 21.00 5.39 -20.73
CA VAL A 56 21.18 4.33 -19.74
C VAL A 56 22.59 3.73 -19.82
N ARG A 57 23.16 3.55 -21.02
CA ARG A 57 24.55 3.09 -21.18
C ARG A 57 25.54 4.10 -20.60
N THR A 58 25.32 5.38 -20.86
CA THR A 58 26.18 6.46 -20.34
C THR A 58 26.12 6.50 -18.81
N ALA A 59 24.92 6.41 -18.24
CA ALA A 59 24.74 6.34 -16.78
C ALA A 59 25.39 5.09 -16.18
N ALA A 60 25.29 3.94 -16.85
CA ALA A 60 25.93 2.70 -16.42
C ALA A 60 27.45 2.83 -16.37
N GLN A 61 28.05 3.43 -17.41
CA GLN A 61 29.49 3.72 -17.44
C GLN A 61 29.90 4.69 -16.33
N ALA A 62 29.17 5.80 -16.16
CA ALA A 62 29.49 6.82 -15.16
C ALA A 62 29.38 6.31 -13.73
N SER A 63 28.45 5.40 -13.46
CA SER A 63 28.21 4.81 -12.13
C SER A 63 28.96 3.51 -11.88
N GLY A 64 29.70 2.99 -12.86
CA GLY A 64 30.42 1.72 -12.76
C GLY A 64 29.49 0.50 -12.56
N THR A 65 28.24 0.59 -13.01
CA THR A 65 27.24 -0.49 -12.90
C THR A 65 26.83 -1.03 -14.26
N SER A 66 26.02 -2.07 -14.29
CA SER A 66 25.48 -2.61 -15.55
C SER A 66 24.24 -1.83 -16.01
N VAL A 67 23.94 -1.87 -17.30
CA VAL A 67 22.68 -1.34 -17.88
C VAL A 67 21.46 -1.90 -17.13
N SER A 68 21.42 -3.21 -16.89
CA SER A 68 20.36 -3.85 -16.10
C SER A 68 20.30 -3.33 -14.67
N GLY A 69 21.44 -3.00 -14.07
CA GLY A 69 21.55 -2.40 -12.74
C GLY A 69 20.96 -0.99 -12.69
N VAL A 70 21.25 -0.15 -13.69
CA VAL A 70 20.65 1.19 -13.83
C VAL A 70 19.14 1.09 -14.01
N ILE A 71 18.68 0.23 -14.93
CA ILE A 71 17.25 0.01 -15.17
C ILE A 71 16.55 -0.49 -13.89
N ALA A 72 17.14 -1.46 -13.19
CA ALA A 72 16.59 -1.97 -11.94
C ALA A 72 16.56 -0.91 -10.83
N ALA A 73 17.54 -0.01 -10.77
CA ALA A 73 17.52 1.10 -9.81
C ALA A 73 16.41 2.11 -10.14
N ALA A 74 16.27 2.49 -11.41
CA ALA A 74 15.21 3.41 -11.86
C ALA A 74 13.81 2.83 -11.62
N LEU A 75 13.60 1.54 -11.93
CA LEU A 75 12.34 0.85 -11.67
C LEU A 75 12.02 0.80 -10.18
N ARG A 76 13.00 0.44 -9.34
CA ARG A 76 12.82 0.46 -7.87
C ARG A 76 12.44 1.84 -7.36
N SER A 77 13.12 2.88 -7.84
CA SER A 77 12.79 4.27 -7.46
C SER A 77 11.39 4.67 -7.90
N THR A 78 10.95 4.23 -9.07
CA THR A 78 9.63 4.55 -9.62
C THR A 78 8.52 3.85 -8.83
N ILE A 79 8.71 2.56 -8.52
CA ILE A 79 7.76 1.77 -7.71
C ILE A 79 7.68 2.36 -6.29
N ALA A 80 8.83 2.60 -5.65
CA ALA A 80 8.87 3.17 -4.31
C ALA A 80 8.16 4.53 -4.24
N ARG A 81 8.31 5.37 -5.27
CA ARG A 81 7.60 6.65 -5.35
C ARG A 81 6.10 6.46 -5.52
N ALA A 82 5.67 5.57 -6.41
CA ALA A 82 4.24 5.30 -6.61
C ALA A 82 3.57 4.72 -5.35
N ASP A 83 4.31 3.91 -4.58
CA ASP A 83 3.84 3.40 -3.29
C ASP A 83 3.76 4.53 -2.25
N GLN A 84 4.75 5.41 -2.20
CA GLN A 84 4.71 6.59 -1.33
C GLN A 84 3.52 7.50 -1.67
N ASP A 85 3.33 7.82 -2.96
CA ASP A 85 2.22 8.66 -3.42
C ASP A 85 0.85 8.03 -3.05
N ARG A 86 0.74 6.69 -3.05
CA ARG A 86 -0.46 5.96 -2.62
C ARG A 86 -0.69 6.10 -1.12
N VAL A 87 0.35 5.92 -0.31
CA VAL A 87 0.27 6.07 1.15
C VAL A 87 -0.08 7.51 1.52
N ASP A 88 0.55 8.49 0.88
CA ASP A 88 0.28 9.91 1.12
C ASP A 88 -1.18 10.26 0.80
N ALA A 89 -1.70 9.78 -0.33
CA ALA A 89 -3.10 9.96 -0.70
C ALA A 89 -4.07 9.26 0.29
N ALA A 90 -3.71 8.07 0.78
CA ALA A 90 -4.51 7.36 1.79
C ALA A 90 -4.52 8.10 3.14
N LEU A 91 -3.38 8.63 3.56
CA LEU A 91 -3.25 9.45 4.77
C LEU A 91 -4.07 10.73 4.68
N GLU A 92 -4.00 11.42 3.53
CA GLU A 92 -4.78 12.63 3.29
C GLU A 92 -6.29 12.33 3.32
N ALA A 93 -6.72 11.23 2.69
CA ALA A 93 -8.13 10.83 2.68
C ALA A 93 -8.69 10.49 4.06
N GLN A 94 -7.84 10.07 5.01
CA GLN A 94 -8.23 9.72 6.39
C GLN A 94 -7.80 10.77 7.41
N ASN A 95 -7.33 11.94 6.98
CA ASN A 95 -6.71 12.92 7.87
C ASN A 95 -7.62 13.34 9.03
N ASP A 96 -8.89 13.63 8.76
CA ASP A 96 -9.83 14.08 9.80
C ASP A 96 -10.12 12.99 10.85
N GLU A 97 -10.22 11.73 10.42
CA GLU A 97 -10.40 10.58 11.33
C GLU A 97 -9.13 10.32 12.14
N ASN A 98 -7.97 10.42 11.51
CA ASN A 98 -6.66 10.31 12.15
C ASN A 98 -6.45 11.39 13.22
N LEU A 99 -6.86 12.64 12.94
CA LEU A 99 -6.83 13.74 13.93
C LEU A 99 -7.80 13.49 15.08
N ALA A 100 -9.03 13.04 14.80
CA ALA A 100 -10.00 12.70 15.83
C ALA A 100 -9.49 11.59 16.77
N TRP A 101 -8.81 10.58 16.22
CA TRP A 101 -8.16 9.53 17.02
C TRP A 101 -6.99 10.09 17.83
N ALA A 102 -6.12 10.91 17.23
CA ALA A 102 -5.00 11.53 17.93
C ALA A 102 -5.47 12.34 19.15
N ASP A 103 -6.52 13.15 18.97
CA ASP A 103 -7.13 13.93 20.07
C ASP A 103 -7.74 13.03 21.15
N ALA A 104 -8.46 11.97 20.76
CA ALA A 104 -9.09 11.04 21.70
C ALA A 104 -8.07 10.32 22.62
N PHE A 105 -6.87 10.04 22.11
CA PHE A 105 -5.82 9.34 22.86
C PHE A 105 -4.76 10.28 23.46
N ALA A 106 -4.87 11.61 23.25
CA ALA A 106 -3.89 12.58 23.74
C ALA A 106 -3.75 12.57 25.27
N ASP A 107 -4.86 12.57 26.01
CA ASP A 107 -4.86 12.57 27.48
C ASP A 107 -4.28 11.27 28.07
N GLN A 108 -4.61 10.12 27.47
CA GLN A 108 -4.08 8.83 27.90
C GLN A 108 -2.57 8.75 27.67
N THR A 109 -2.11 9.21 26.50
CA THR A 109 -0.69 9.29 26.17
C THR A 109 0.04 10.19 27.16
N ALA A 110 -0.47 11.41 27.41
CA ALA A 110 0.13 12.34 28.37
C ALA A 110 0.30 11.76 29.78
N ARG A 111 -0.69 11.00 30.28
CA ARG A 111 -0.61 10.30 31.58
C ARG A 111 0.39 9.15 31.61
N LEU A 112 0.66 8.51 30.47
CA LEU A 112 1.68 7.46 30.36
C LEU A 112 3.08 8.08 30.33
N TRP A 113 3.27 9.16 29.58
CA TRP A 113 4.54 9.89 29.54
C TRP A 113 4.90 10.53 30.88
N SER A 114 3.93 11.06 31.63
CA SER A 114 4.19 11.63 32.96
C SER A 114 4.64 10.61 34.01
N LYS A 115 4.54 9.30 33.72
CA LYS A 115 4.97 8.22 34.61
C LYS A 115 6.32 7.62 34.21
N LEU A 116 6.83 7.95 33.02
CA LEU A 116 8.22 7.66 32.66
C LEU A 116 9.09 8.76 33.25
N GLU A 117 9.70 8.50 34.40
CA GLU A 117 10.86 9.29 34.85
C GLU A 117 12.06 8.94 33.95
N TRP A 118 12.76 9.98 33.49
CA TRP A 118 13.99 9.89 32.67
C TRP A 118 15.22 9.88 33.56
#